data_AF-A0A5C7MSG9-F1
#
_entry.id   AF-A0A5C7MSG9-F1
#
_cell.length_a   1.000
_cell.length_b   1.000
_cell.length_c   1.000
_cell.angle_alpha   90.00
_cell.angle_beta   90.00
_cell.angle_gamma   90.00
#
_symmetry.space_group_name_H-M   'P 1'
#
loop_
_entity.id
_entity.type
_entity.pdbx_description
1 polymer ?
#
loop_
_entity_poly.entity_id
_entity_poly.type
_entity_poly.pdbx_seq_one_letter_code
_entity_poly.pdbx_strand_id
1 'polypeptide(L)' 'FLKYQIETKSIVGVPSIVMRPSDPNGSCGVASDAAGVVGWWVNPQAPGIDACEQAVKLMELTLATNS' A
#
# COMPACT_ATOMS: atom_id res chain seq x y z
N PHE A 1 -10.03 17.89 -3.03
CA PHE A 1 -9.70 16.47 -3.27
C PHE A 1 -8.35 16.17 -2.62
N LEU A 2 -8.12 14.96 -2.09
CA LEU A 2 -7.01 14.64 -1.16
C LEU A 2 -5.61 14.53 -1.82
N LYS A 3 -5.51 14.66 -3.16
CA LYS A 3 -4.25 14.74 -3.94
C LYS A 3 -3.27 13.58 -3.73
N TYR A 4 -3.77 12.37 -3.49
CA TYR A 4 -2.93 11.18 -3.50
C TYR A 4 -2.28 10.99 -4.88
N GLN A 5 -1.00 10.66 -4.88
CA GLN A 5 -0.35 10.04 -6.02
C GLN A 5 -0.73 8.57 -6.00
N ILE A 6 -1.36 8.09 -7.08
CA ILE A 6 -1.86 6.72 -7.19
C ILE A 6 -1.08 6.00 -8.29
N GLU A 7 -0.59 4.81 -7.96
CA GLU A 7 0.11 3.91 -8.87
C GLU A 7 -0.62 2.58 -8.94
N THR A 8 -1.03 2.15 -10.13
CA THR A 8 -1.61 0.81 -10.32
C THR A 8 -0.50 -0.24 -10.40
N LYS A 9 -0.64 -1.33 -9.64
CA LYS A 9 0.36 -2.40 -9.56
C LYS A 9 -0.32 -3.77 -9.39
N SER A 10 0.27 -4.82 -9.94
CA SER A 10 -0.11 -6.19 -9.58
C SER A 10 0.75 -6.66 -8.41
N ILE A 11 0.12 -7.15 -7.34
CA ILE A 11 0.80 -7.73 -6.17
C ILE A 11 0.36 -9.18 -6.09
N VAL A 12 1.32 -10.11 -6.25
CA VAL A 12 1.07 -11.57 -6.32
C VAL A 12 -0.05 -11.97 -7.30
N GLY A 13 -0.17 -11.25 -8.42
CA GLY A 13 -1.22 -11.50 -9.43
C GLY A 13 -2.54 -10.76 -9.17
N VAL A 14 -2.71 -10.11 -8.01
CA VAL A 14 -3.92 -9.38 -7.63
C VAL A 14 -3.84 -7.91 -8.07
N PRO A 15 -4.84 -7.39 -8.80
CA PRO A 15 -4.93 -5.97 -9.13
C PRO A 15 -4.93 -5.10 -7.88
N SER A 16 -4.04 -4.11 -7.83
CA SER A 16 -3.82 -3.28 -6.66
C SER A 16 -3.53 -1.82 -7.03
N ILE A 17 -3.72 -0.92 -6.07
CA ILE A 17 -3.27 0.46 -6.13
C ILE A 17 -2.35 0.77 -4.94
N VAL A 18 -1.27 1.50 -5.19
CA VAL A 18 -0.42 2.11 -4.18
C VAL A 18 -0.79 3.58 -4.09
N MET A 19 -0.96 4.10 -2.88
CA MET A 19 -1.44 5.45 -2.59
C MET A 19 -0.41 6.19 -1.73
N ARG A 20 0.11 7.31 -2.24
CA ARG A 20 1.07 8.16 -1.54
C ARG A 20 0.47 9.56 -1.35
N PRO A 21 0.24 10.05 -0.12
CA PRO A 21 -0.06 11.46 0.10
C PRO A 21 1.23 12.29 0.02
N SER A 22 1.08 13.61 0.06
CA SER A 22 2.20 14.55 0.15
C SER A 22 2.49 14.95 1.60
N ASP A 23 2.58 13.97 2.51
CA ASP A 23 2.88 14.22 3.92
C ASP A 23 4.41 14.23 4.19
N PRO A 24 4.88 14.92 5.25
CA PRO A 24 6.31 15.07 5.51
C PRO A 24 7.06 13.79 5.86
N ASN A 25 6.37 12.78 6.40
CA ASN A 25 6.97 11.56 6.89
C ASN A 25 6.96 10.44 5.84
N GLY A 26 6.24 10.64 4.73
CA GLY A 26 6.19 9.71 3.61
C GLY A 26 5.33 8.49 3.89
N SER A 27 4.10 8.69 4.37
CA SER A 27 3.15 7.60 4.57
C SER A 27 2.72 6.95 3.25
N CYS A 28 2.29 5.70 3.30
CA CYS A 28 1.90 4.97 2.10
C CYS A 28 0.84 3.92 2.38
N GLY A 29 -0.08 3.77 1.44
CA GLY A 29 -1.11 2.75 1.48
C GLY A 29 -1.08 1.84 0.26
N VAL A 30 -1.61 0.64 0.43
CA VAL A 30 -1.88 -0.30 -0.66
C VAL A 30 -3.30 -0.82 -0.48
N ALA A 31 -4.04 -0.94 -1.58
CA ALA A 31 -5.34 -1.60 -1.62
C ALA A 31 -5.37 -2.62 -2.77
N SER A 32 -5.91 -3.81 -2.51
CA SER A 32 -5.94 -4.94 -3.47
C SER A 32 -7.35 -5.54 -3.57
N ASP A 33 -7.72 -5.95 -4.79
CA ASP A 33 -9.00 -6.60 -5.11
C ASP A 33 -8.92 -8.13 -4.90
N ALA A 34 -8.96 -8.56 -3.64
CA ALA A 34 -8.79 -9.94 -3.19
C ALA A 34 -10.13 -10.61 -2.84
N ALA A 35 -11.04 -10.74 -3.81
CA ALA A 35 -12.44 -11.17 -3.62
C ALA A 35 -13.23 -10.27 -2.64
N GLY A 36 -12.85 -8.99 -2.64
CA GLY A 36 -13.15 -7.97 -1.65
C GLY A 36 -11.98 -6.98 -1.62
N VAL A 37 -12.11 -5.87 -0.87
CA VAL A 37 -10.99 -4.91 -0.77
C VAL A 37 -10.24 -5.15 0.54
N VAL A 38 -8.96 -5.45 0.43
CA VAL A 38 -8.03 -5.46 1.56
C VAL A 38 -7.05 -4.31 1.39
N GLY A 39 -6.68 -3.65 2.49
CA GLY A 39 -5.73 -2.55 2.45
C GLY A 39 -4.77 -2.52 3.63
N TRP A 40 -3.57 -2.02 3.37
CA TRP A 40 -2.56 -1.71 4.38
C TRP A 40 -2.19 -0.25 4.31
N TRP A 41 -1.93 0.34 5.48
CA TRP A 41 -1.43 1.71 5.60
C TRP A 41 -0.25 1.75 6.55
N VAL A 42 0.86 2.33 6.12
CA VAL A 42 2.06 2.54 6.92
C VAL A 42 2.22 4.03 7.15
N ASN A 43 2.27 4.43 8.43
CA ASN A 43 2.43 5.82 8.85
C ASN A 43 3.70 6.00 9.72
N PRO A 44 4.83 6.36 9.10
CA PRO A 44 6.08 6.58 9.81
C PRO A 44 5.97 7.71 10.84
N GLN A 45 6.57 7.53 12.02
CA GLN A 45 6.64 8.59 13.04
C GLN A 45 7.74 9.63 12.74
N ALA A 46 8.66 9.30 11.84
CA ALA A 46 9.76 10.15 11.37
C ALA A 46 10.05 9.85 9.88
N PRO A 47 10.62 10.81 9.13
CA PRO A 47 10.98 10.60 7.73
C PRO A 47 12.16 9.62 7.58
N GLY A 48 12.33 9.10 6.36
CA GLY A 48 13.50 8.30 5.98
C GLY A 48 13.26 6.80 5.85
N ILE A 49 12.03 6.32 6.03
CA ILE A 49 11.66 4.93 5.75
C ILE A 49 10.83 4.84 4.47
N ASP A 50 10.99 3.75 3.71
CA ASP A 50 10.13 3.45 2.57
C ASP A 50 8.83 2.79 3.05
N ALA A 51 7.83 3.63 3.36
CA ALA A 51 6.52 3.14 3.80
C ALA A 51 5.79 2.34 2.71
N CYS A 52 6.08 2.58 1.42
CA CYS A 52 5.43 1.87 0.33
C CYS A 52 5.95 0.46 0.17
N GLU A 53 7.27 0.26 0.29
CA GLU A 53 7.85 -1.07 0.32
C GLU A 53 7.25 -1.89 1.47
N GLN A 54 7.13 -1.29 2.66
CA GLN A 54 6.50 -1.94 3.81
C GLN A 54 5.02 -2.27 3.58
N ALA A 55 4.24 -1.33 3.06
CA ALA A 55 2.82 -1.54 2.78
C ALA A 55 2.59 -2.61 1.70
N VAL A 56 3.42 -2.63 0.65
CA VAL A 56 3.42 -3.69 -0.37
C VAL A 56 3.78 -5.02 0.27
N LYS A 57 4.80 -5.07 1.15
CA LYS A 57 5.20 -6.32 1.79
C LYS A 57 4.10 -6.90 2.68
N LEU A 58 3.43 -6.06 3.45
CA LEU A 58 2.27 -6.47 4.26
C LEU A 58 1.13 -7.00 3.38
N MET A 59 0.91 -6.39 2.22
CA MET A 59 -0.07 -6.88 1.25
C MET A 59 0.33 -8.25 0.67
N GLU A 60 1.59 -8.43 0.26
CA GLU A 60 2.10 -9.72 -0.20
C GLU A 60 1.85 -10.83 0.83
N LEU A 61 2.16 -10.57 2.10
CA LEU A 61 1.95 -11.53 3.19
C LEU A 61 0.46 -11.84 3.39
N THR A 62 -0.39 -10.82 3.28
CA THR A 62 -1.85 -10.99 3.44
C THR A 62 -2.44 -11.84 2.33
N LEU A 63 -2.06 -11.56 1.08
CA LEU A 63 -2.53 -12.30 -0.08
C LEU A 63 -1.98 -13.72 -0.12
N ALA A 64 -0.75 -13.95 0.37
CA ALA A 64 -0.17 -15.28 0.51
C ALA A 64 -0.88 -16.15 1.56
N THR A 65 -1.57 -15.54 2.53
CA THR A 65 -2.32 -16.26 3.57
C THR A 65 -3.78 -16.55 3.14
N ASN A 66 -4.22 -16.00 2.00
CA ASN A 66 -5.57 -16.13 1.46
C ASN A 66 -5.62 -17.04 0.22
N SER A 67 -4.69 -18.01 0.14
CA SER A 67 -4.52 -18.97 -0.95
C SER A 67 -5.22 -20.30 -0.68
#